data_AF-A0A957K455-F1
#
_entry.id   AF-A0A957K455-F1
#
_cell.length_a   1.000
_cell.length_b   1.000
_cell.length_c   1.000
_cell.angle_alpha   90.00
_cell.angle_beta   90.00
_cell.angle_gamma   90.00
#
_symmetry.space_group_name_H-M   'P 1'
#
loop_
_entity.id
_entity.type
_entity.pdbx_description
1 polymer ?
#
loop_
_entity_poly.entity_id
_entity_poly.type
_entity_poly.pdbx_seq_one_letter_code
_entity_poly.pdbx_strand_id
1 'polypeptide(L)'
;MRDVSPSPDEALDSPSSTPVPGQRRRKIYRILGVFFLTLAFLLAFYGTIAGVAWRDGEAQRSDALQTELADQLQTQLSLAESDIGNGNFQLALRRLEWVLQRQPSNELALNLQAEAEESLRQRLEPSPAPTAIPPTTLPTITPVATFDPTPDYNALAELMADEAWAEALAAIVAFQTANPSFERRQTDIWLYEAHIAYGLELLQTEAIELGLFHLDQAEELGDLPLEVQDQRGWAELYLTGLAFYGVDWSAALYYFRQLCLAAPFYQNSCDRFQTALITYADQYVAAQDFCPAVPLYREALDYGSTTLLREKLNTAVTGCAEATPTPEPAPITDTVPISGTVPTQGDD
;
A
#
# COMPACT_ATOMS: atom_id res chain seq x y z
N MET A 1 92.98 -65.17 -26.06
CA MET A 1 92.08 -64.01 -26.04
C MET A 1 90.78 -64.42 -26.72
N ARG A 2 89.70 -64.57 -25.92
CA ARG A 2 88.25 -64.53 -26.21
C ARG A 2 87.72 -65.55 -27.24
N ASP A 3 87.09 -66.66 -26.83
CA ASP A 3 85.73 -66.84 -26.26
C ASP A 3 84.60 -66.15 -27.04
N VAL A 4 83.60 -66.94 -27.47
CA VAL A 4 82.18 -66.88 -27.06
C VAL A 4 81.30 -67.54 -28.15
N SER A 5 80.65 -68.68 -27.81
CA SER A 5 79.43 -69.18 -28.47
C SER A 5 78.24 -68.25 -28.18
N PRO A 6 77.16 -68.35 -28.97
CA PRO A 6 75.86 -68.46 -28.33
C PRO A 6 74.96 -69.56 -28.90
N SER A 7 73.96 -69.86 -28.08
CA SER A 7 72.96 -70.92 -28.13
C SER A 7 71.65 -70.40 -28.81
N PRO A 8 70.44 -70.86 -28.46
CA PRO A 8 69.49 -71.56 -29.32
C PRO A 8 68.30 -70.70 -29.80
N ASP A 9 67.63 -71.07 -30.89
CA ASP A 9 66.37 -70.43 -31.28
C ASP A 9 65.13 -71.18 -30.77
N GLU A 10 64.27 -70.37 -30.20
CA GLU A 10 63.15 -70.60 -29.31
C GLU A 10 61.84 -70.75 -30.11
N ALA A 11 60.94 -71.59 -29.60
CA ALA A 11 59.61 -71.77 -30.12
C ALA A 11 58.72 -70.55 -29.80
N LEU A 12 57.99 -70.03 -30.79
CA LEU A 12 56.82 -69.17 -30.58
C LEU A 12 55.71 -69.57 -31.56
N ASP A 13 54.83 -70.44 -31.07
CA ASP A 13 53.52 -70.74 -31.65
C ASP A 13 52.54 -69.63 -31.23
N SER A 14 51.84 -69.02 -32.18
CA SER A 14 50.83 -67.99 -31.95
C SER A 14 49.48 -68.49 -32.45
N PRO A 15 48.45 -68.67 -31.59
CA PRO A 15 47.10 -68.83 -32.08
C PRO A 15 46.45 -67.46 -32.27
N SER A 16 46.22 -67.13 -33.54
CA SER A 16 45.32 -66.06 -33.97
C SER A 16 43.90 -66.27 -33.41
N SER A 17 43.37 -65.29 -32.69
CA SER A 17 41.98 -65.26 -32.25
C SER A 17 41.12 -64.45 -33.23
N THR A 18 40.13 -65.10 -33.84
CA THR A 18 39.06 -64.44 -34.60
C THR A 18 37.91 -64.02 -33.67
N PRO A 19 37.40 -62.78 -33.75
CA PRO A 19 36.29 -62.34 -32.90
C PRO A 19 34.93 -62.75 -33.49
N VAL A 20 34.08 -63.37 -32.66
CA VAL A 20 32.72 -63.82 -33.00
C VAL A 20 31.75 -62.62 -33.14
N PRO A 21 31.00 -62.49 -34.26
CA PRO A 21 30.09 -61.37 -34.51
C PRO A 21 28.75 -61.59 -33.78
N GLY A 22 28.72 -61.29 -32.48
CA GLY A 22 27.49 -61.32 -31.68
C GLY A 22 27.56 -60.51 -30.39
N GLN A 23 28.77 -60.22 -29.90
CA GLN A 23 28.96 -59.48 -28.64
C GLN A 23 28.82 -57.95 -28.77
N ARG A 24 29.03 -57.36 -29.96
CA ARG A 24 28.96 -55.90 -30.14
C ARG A 24 27.55 -55.32 -29.98
N ARG A 25 26.51 -55.97 -30.51
CA ARG A 25 25.11 -55.50 -30.37
C ARG A 25 24.62 -55.54 -28.92
N ARG A 26 24.92 -56.61 -28.15
CA ARG A 26 24.57 -56.70 -26.72
C ARG A 26 25.30 -55.66 -25.85
N LYS A 27 26.54 -55.30 -26.19
CA LYS A 27 27.27 -54.22 -25.50
C LYS A 27 26.66 -52.84 -25.76
N ILE A 28 26.21 -52.55 -26.99
CA ILE A 28 25.57 -51.27 -27.34
C ILE A 28 24.23 -51.09 -26.60
N TYR A 29 23.37 -52.10 -26.55
CA TYR A 29 22.11 -52.01 -25.79
C TYR A 29 22.33 -51.89 -24.27
N ARG A 30 23.41 -52.48 -23.73
CA ARG A 30 23.79 -52.27 -22.33
C ARG A 30 24.26 -50.84 -22.04
N ILE A 31 25.08 -50.26 -22.91
CA ILE A 31 25.55 -48.87 -22.77
C ILE A 31 24.38 -47.90 -22.91
N LEU A 32 23.49 -48.13 -23.88
CA LEU A 32 22.30 -47.31 -24.10
C LEU A 32 21.33 -47.41 -22.91
N GLY A 33 21.14 -48.61 -22.35
CA GLY A 33 20.31 -48.82 -21.15
C GLY A 33 20.88 -48.12 -19.91
N VAL A 34 22.20 -48.17 -19.71
CA VAL A 34 22.87 -47.43 -18.63
C VAL A 34 22.72 -45.93 -18.81
N PHE A 35 22.87 -45.42 -20.05
CA PHE A 35 22.69 -44.00 -20.35
C PHE A 35 21.27 -43.50 -20.05
N PHE A 36 20.23 -44.24 -20.44
CA PHE A 36 18.84 -43.89 -20.12
C PHE A 36 18.55 -43.96 -18.61
N LEU A 37 19.15 -44.93 -17.89
CA LEU A 37 19.05 -45.01 -16.44
C LEU A 37 19.71 -43.82 -15.74
N THR A 38 20.90 -43.41 -16.19
CA THR A 38 21.60 -42.24 -15.63
C THR A 38 20.86 -40.94 -15.95
N LEU A 39 20.27 -40.82 -17.14
CA LEU A 39 19.47 -39.66 -17.53
C LEU A 39 18.18 -39.57 -16.69
N ALA A 40 17.49 -40.70 -16.48
CA ALA A 40 16.31 -40.77 -15.63
C ALA A 40 16.64 -40.44 -14.16
N PHE A 41 17.78 -40.91 -13.67
CA PHE A 41 18.26 -40.57 -12.33
C PHE A 41 18.59 -39.08 -12.18
N LEU A 42 19.25 -38.47 -13.18
CA LEU A 42 19.53 -37.04 -13.18
C LEU A 42 18.25 -36.20 -13.22
N LEU A 43 17.27 -36.57 -14.06
CA LEU A 43 15.98 -35.88 -14.12
C LEU A 43 15.20 -36.01 -12.81
N ALA A 44 15.18 -37.19 -12.19
CA ALA A 44 14.56 -37.38 -10.89
C ALA A 44 15.25 -36.56 -9.80
N PHE A 45 16.59 -36.53 -9.80
CA PHE A 45 17.39 -35.76 -8.86
C PHE A 45 17.16 -34.25 -9.00
N TYR A 46 17.22 -33.71 -10.22
CA TYR A 46 16.90 -32.30 -10.47
C TYR A 46 15.44 -31.96 -10.17
N GLY A 47 14.50 -32.87 -10.46
CA GLY A 47 13.09 -32.71 -10.11
C GLY A 47 12.84 -32.60 -8.60
N THR A 48 13.59 -33.36 -7.79
CA THR A 48 13.50 -33.24 -6.32
C THR A 48 14.03 -31.91 -5.80
N ILE A 49 15.13 -31.40 -6.36
CA ILE A 49 15.70 -30.10 -5.98
C ILE A 49 14.74 -28.95 -6.35
N ALA A 50 14.17 -28.99 -7.55
CA ALA A 50 13.16 -28.01 -7.98
C ALA A 50 11.89 -28.05 -7.12
N GLY A 51 11.44 -29.26 -6.72
CA GLY A 51 10.27 -29.43 -5.85
C GLY A 51 10.48 -28.96 -4.41
N VAL A 52 11.69 -29.08 -3.87
CA VAL A 52 12.04 -28.56 -2.54
C VAL A 52 12.11 -27.03 -2.56
N ALA A 53 12.77 -26.44 -3.57
CA ALA A 53 12.86 -24.99 -3.72
C ALA A 53 11.48 -24.30 -3.86
N TRP A 54 10.52 -24.95 -4.52
CA TRP A 54 9.14 -24.45 -4.62
C TRP A 54 8.42 -24.44 -3.27
N ARG A 55 8.61 -25.49 -2.45
CA ARG A 55 7.96 -25.60 -1.13
C ARG A 55 8.59 -24.67 -0.10
N ASP A 56 9.91 -24.55 -0.11
CA ASP A 56 10.64 -23.66 0.79
C ASP A 56 10.34 -22.18 0.48
N GLY A 57 10.15 -21.83 -0.80
CA GLY A 57 9.75 -20.49 -1.21
C GLY A 57 8.33 -20.10 -0.76
N GLU A 58 7.43 -21.06 -0.59
CA GLU A 58 6.08 -20.78 -0.08
C GLU A 58 6.07 -20.59 1.44
N ALA A 59 6.84 -21.41 2.18
CA ALA A 59 6.99 -21.28 3.63
C ALA A 59 7.72 -19.98 4.04
N GLN A 60 8.79 -19.60 3.33
CA GLN A 60 9.48 -18.32 3.58
C GLN A 60 8.57 -17.11 3.31
N ARG A 61 7.65 -17.21 2.34
CA ARG A 61 6.69 -16.14 2.08
C ARG A 61 5.64 -16.07 3.18
N SER A 62 5.07 -17.19 3.62
CA SER A 62 4.10 -17.15 4.72
C SER A 62 4.71 -16.53 5.99
N ASP A 63 5.98 -16.80 6.26
CA ASP A 63 6.69 -16.20 7.40
C ASP A 63 6.95 -14.69 7.18
N ALA A 64 7.36 -14.29 5.98
CA ALA A 64 7.56 -12.88 5.63
C ALA A 64 6.26 -12.07 5.74
N LEU A 65 5.14 -12.63 5.30
CA LEU A 65 3.82 -12.00 5.36
C LEU A 65 3.32 -11.81 6.78
N GLN A 66 3.50 -12.82 7.64
CA GLN A 66 3.19 -12.68 9.06
C GLN A 66 4.05 -11.62 9.73
N THR A 67 5.32 -11.51 9.32
CA THR A 67 6.22 -10.48 9.83
C THR A 67 5.77 -9.08 9.37
N GLU A 68 5.47 -8.90 8.09
CA GLU A 68 5.03 -7.61 7.54
C GLU A 68 3.70 -7.14 8.15
N LEU A 69 2.73 -8.04 8.30
CA LEU A 69 1.46 -7.72 8.96
C LEU A 69 1.68 -7.38 10.45
N ALA A 70 2.56 -8.11 11.14
CA ALA A 70 2.91 -7.82 12.53
C ALA A 70 3.58 -6.44 12.66
N ASP A 71 4.49 -6.10 11.76
CA ASP A 71 5.15 -4.79 11.71
C ASP A 71 4.14 -3.67 11.44
N GLN A 72 3.18 -3.88 10.51
CA GLN A 72 2.13 -2.90 10.24
C GLN A 72 1.22 -2.69 11.45
N LEU A 73 0.78 -3.77 12.12
CA LEU A 73 -0.03 -3.70 13.33
C LEU A 73 0.71 -2.97 14.47
N GLN A 74 1.98 -3.29 14.68
CA GLN A 74 2.81 -2.62 15.68
C GLN A 74 2.99 -1.13 15.38
N THR A 75 3.20 -0.79 14.10
CA THR A 75 3.29 0.60 13.65
C THR A 75 1.99 1.34 13.96
N GLN A 76 0.83 0.78 13.59
CA GLN A 76 -0.47 1.41 13.85
C GLN A 76 -0.75 1.58 15.35
N LEU A 77 -0.33 0.63 16.19
CA LEU A 77 -0.43 0.76 17.65
C LEU A 77 0.42 1.89 18.20
N SER A 78 1.69 2.00 17.76
CA SER A 78 2.57 3.09 18.19
C SER A 78 2.07 4.47 17.75
N LEU A 79 1.49 4.56 16.55
CA LEU A 79 0.88 5.79 16.07
C LEU A 79 -0.37 6.14 16.87
N ALA A 80 -1.22 5.16 17.19
CA ALA A 80 -2.40 5.39 18.03
C ALA A 80 -2.04 5.89 19.45
N GLU A 81 -0.97 5.37 20.06
CA GLU A 81 -0.46 5.87 21.34
C GLU A 81 0.01 7.33 21.21
N SER A 82 0.74 7.66 20.14
CA SER A 82 1.15 9.04 19.87
C SER A 82 -0.05 9.94 19.62
N ASP A 83 -1.06 9.47 18.89
CA ASP A 83 -2.28 10.20 18.58
C ASP A 83 -3.04 10.54 19.87
N ILE A 84 -3.17 9.58 20.79
CA ILE A 84 -3.75 9.82 22.12
C ILE A 84 -2.95 10.87 22.88
N GLY A 85 -1.61 10.74 22.91
CA GLY A 85 -0.74 11.71 23.57
C GLY A 85 -0.84 13.13 23.00
N ASN A 86 -1.17 13.25 21.71
CA ASN A 86 -1.36 14.53 21.01
C ASN A 86 -2.82 15.03 21.01
N GLY A 87 -3.76 14.28 21.59
CA GLY A 87 -5.19 14.62 21.61
C GLY A 87 -5.96 14.28 20.32
N ASN A 88 -5.38 13.53 19.40
CA ASN A 88 -5.97 13.10 18.13
C ASN A 88 -6.86 11.85 18.30
N PHE A 89 -7.79 11.86 19.25
CA PHE A 89 -8.53 10.64 19.66
C PHE A 89 -9.33 9.99 18.51
N GLN A 90 -9.93 10.77 17.61
CA GLN A 90 -10.68 10.20 16.47
C GLN A 90 -9.78 9.43 15.48
N LEU A 91 -8.56 9.92 15.22
CA LEU A 91 -7.61 9.15 14.41
C LEU A 91 -7.17 7.89 15.16
N ALA A 92 -6.80 8.04 16.43
CA ALA A 92 -6.38 6.91 17.27
C ALA A 92 -7.42 5.78 17.24
N LEU A 93 -8.71 6.13 17.41
CA LEU A 93 -9.81 5.17 17.38
C LEU A 93 -9.92 4.44 16.03
N ARG A 94 -9.76 5.13 14.89
CA ARG A 94 -9.77 4.47 13.57
C ARG A 94 -8.59 3.51 13.39
N ARG A 95 -7.40 3.89 13.85
CA ARG A 95 -6.22 2.98 13.84
C ARG A 95 -6.47 1.76 14.71
N LEU A 96 -6.98 1.96 15.93
CA LEU A 96 -7.26 0.91 16.89
C LEU A 96 -8.37 -0.03 16.42
N GLU A 97 -9.43 0.51 15.82
CA GLU A 97 -10.50 -0.30 15.21
C GLU A 97 -9.92 -1.23 14.14
N TRP A 98 -9.07 -0.70 13.26
CA TRP A 98 -8.40 -1.49 12.22
C TRP A 98 -7.51 -2.60 12.79
N VAL A 99 -6.79 -2.32 13.88
CA VAL A 99 -6.00 -3.30 14.63
C VAL A 99 -6.91 -4.37 15.23
N LEU A 100 -8.00 -3.99 15.89
CA LEU A 100 -8.93 -4.89 16.57
C LEU A 100 -9.73 -5.77 15.60
N GLN A 101 -10.03 -5.29 14.39
CA GLN A 101 -10.61 -6.12 13.33
C GLN A 101 -9.70 -7.31 12.96
N ARG A 102 -8.38 -7.15 13.10
CA ARG A 102 -7.36 -8.18 12.76
C ARG A 102 -6.91 -8.99 13.97
N GLN A 103 -6.78 -8.34 15.13
CA GLN A 103 -6.42 -8.96 16.40
C GLN A 103 -7.43 -8.60 17.50
N PRO A 104 -8.61 -9.25 17.53
CA PRO A 104 -9.68 -8.89 18.48
C PRO A 104 -9.30 -9.04 19.96
N SER A 105 -8.30 -9.88 20.26
CA SER A 105 -7.83 -10.14 21.62
C SER A 105 -6.57 -9.35 22.00
N ASN A 106 -6.20 -8.31 21.24
CA ASN A 106 -5.04 -7.48 21.56
C ASN A 106 -5.37 -6.59 22.77
N GLU A 107 -4.83 -6.94 23.94
CA GLU A 107 -5.11 -6.22 25.21
C GLU A 107 -4.64 -4.77 25.17
N LEU A 108 -3.51 -4.47 24.53
CA LEU A 108 -3.00 -3.10 24.40
C LEU A 108 -3.98 -2.24 23.59
N ALA A 109 -4.45 -2.74 22.45
CA ALA A 109 -5.41 -2.04 21.60
C ALA A 109 -6.72 -1.73 22.34
N LEU A 110 -7.25 -2.70 23.10
CA LEU A 110 -8.46 -2.53 23.90
C LEU A 110 -8.29 -1.45 24.99
N ASN A 111 -7.13 -1.43 25.66
CA ASN A 111 -6.85 -0.44 26.69
C ASN A 111 -6.72 0.98 26.11
N LEU A 112 -5.97 1.12 25.00
CA LEU A 112 -5.84 2.40 24.30
C LEU A 112 -7.18 2.91 23.76
N GLN A 113 -8.05 2.01 23.28
CA GLN A 113 -9.39 2.38 22.82
C GLN A 113 -10.22 2.95 23.96
N ALA A 114 -10.25 2.29 25.12
CA ALA A 114 -10.98 2.77 26.28
C ALA A 114 -10.45 4.13 26.78
N GLU A 115 -9.13 4.35 26.73
CA GLU A 115 -8.50 5.63 27.06
C GLU A 115 -8.92 6.76 26.10
N ALA A 116 -8.88 6.50 24.79
CA ALA A 116 -9.29 7.47 23.78
C ALA A 116 -10.78 7.83 23.90
N GLU A 117 -11.66 6.85 24.13
CA GLU A 117 -13.10 7.06 24.32
C GLU A 117 -13.42 7.85 25.59
N GLU A 118 -12.73 7.56 26.69
CA GLU A 118 -12.88 8.32 27.93
C GLU A 118 -12.40 9.77 27.76
N SER A 119 -11.27 9.98 27.08
CA SER A 119 -10.73 11.31 26.82
C SER A 119 -11.62 12.15 25.88
N LEU A 120 -12.27 11.49 24.91
CA LEU A 120 -13.29 12.12 24.08
C LEU A 120 -14.53 12.51 24.91
N ARG A 121 -15.02 11.62 25.79
CA ARG A 121 -16.14 11.91 26.68
C ARG A 121 -15.86 13.07 27.64
N GLN A 122 -14.65 13.16 28.18
CA GLN A 122 -14.25 14.27 29.06
C GLN A 122 -14.21 15.62 28.32
N ARG A 123 -13.90 15.64 27.02
CA ARG A 123 -13.98 16.87 26.21
C ARG A 123 -15.42 17.33 25.97
N LEU A 124 -16.36 16.39 25.93
CA LEU A 124 -17.79 16.68 25.71
C LEU A 124 -18.50 17.09 27.00
N GLU A 125 -17.85 17.03 28.17
CA GLU A 125 -18.44 17.55 29.40
C GLU A 125 -18.41 19.09 29.41
N PRO A 126 -19.57 19.77 29.63
CA PRO A 126 -19.63 21.22 29.61
C PRO A 126 -18.77 21.79 30.74
N SER A 127 -17.84 22.68 30.37
CA SER A 127 -17.10 23.51 31.33
C SER A 127 -18.10 24.27 32.22
N PRO A 128 -17.93 24.29 33.57
CA PRO A 128 -18.82 25.04 34.44
C PRO A 128 -18.75 26.52 34.05
N ALA A 129 -19.89 27.06 33.63
CA ALA A 129 -20.03 28.46 33.23
C ALA A 129 -19.39 29.39 34.27
N PRO A 130 -18.59 30.40 33.86
CA PRO A 130 -18.03 31.36 34.81
C PRO A 130 -19.16 32.08 35.54
N THR A 131 -19.15 32.00 36.87
CA THR A 131 -20.10 32.70 37.75
C THR A 131 -20.12 34.19 37.43
N ALA A 132 -21.25 34.66 36.90
CA ALA A 132 -21.47 36.06 36.57
C ALA A 132 -21.28 36.97 37.79
N ILE A 133 -20.47 38.01 37.64
CA ILE A 133 -20.28 39.07 38.65
C ILE A 133 -21.50 40.00 38.60
N PRO A 134 -22.11 40.40 39.74
CA PRO A 134 -23.32 41.23 39.72
C PRO A 134 -23.04 42.65 39.19
N PRO A 135 -23.92 43.23 38.35
CA PRO A 135 -23.74 44.58 37.83
C PRO A 135 -24.00 45.64 38.91
N THR A 136 -23.10 46.62 38.98
CA THR A 136 -23.26 47.87 39.74
C THR A 136 -24.21 48.79 38.98
N THR A 137 -25.26 49.28 39.65
CA THR A 137 -26.27 50.17 39.06
C THR A 137 -25.86 51.64 39.18
N LEU A 138 -25.96 52.39 38.09
CA LEU A 138 -26.03 53.87 38.06
C LEU A 138 -27.04 54.27 36.96
N PRO A 139 -27.77 55.40 37.10
CA PRO A 139 -29.10 55.52 36.52
C PRO A 139 -29.11 55.92 35.05
N THR A 140 -30.17 55.41 34.43
CA THR A 140 -30.79 55.66 33.14
C THR A 140 -30.57 57.04 32.51
N ILE A 141 -29.98 57.00 31.32
CA ILE A 141 -30.23 57.94 30.22
C ILE A 141 -30.74 57.08 29.04
N THR A 142 -31.84 57.50 28.43
CA THR A 142 -32.57 56.79 27.37
C THR A 142 -31.65 56.37 26.20
N PRO A 143 -31.48 55.08 25.88
CA PRO A 143 -30.64 54.68 24.76
C PRO A 143 -31.42 54.72 23.43
N VAL A 144 -30.79 55.35 22.44
CA VAL A 144 -30.93 54.96 21.03
C VAL A 144 -30.63 53.47 20.96
N ALA A 145 -31.44 52.67 20.25
CA ALA A 145 -31.22 51.22 20.15
C ALA A 145 -29.82 50.92 19.57
N THR A 146 -28.86 50.68 20.44
CA THR A 146 -27.54 50.16 20.07
C THR A 146 -27.74 48.71 19.67
N PHE A 147 -27.32 48.33 18.47
CA PHE A 147 -27.27 46.92 18.08
C PHE A 147 -26.27 46.21 18.99
N ASP A 148 -26.74 45.23 19.75
CA ASP A 148 -25.92 44.38 20.62
C ASP A 148 -25.73 43.03 19.93
N PRO A 149 -24.50 42.72 19.45
CA PRO A 149 -24.22 41.46 18.76
C PRO A 149 -24.02 40.26 19.71
N THR A 150 -24.10 40.45 21.03
CA THR A 150 -23.85 39.41 22.03
C THR A 150 -24.75 38.16 21.86
N PRO A 151 -26.07 38.27 21.60
CA PRO A 151 -26.92 37.09 21.38
C PRO A 151 -26.47 36.28 20.16
N ASP A 152 -26.15 36.94 19.05
CA ASP A 152 -25.68 36.27 17.83
C ASP A 152 -24.31 35.62 18.04
N TYR A 153 -23.42 36.27 18.80
CA TYR A 153 -22.11 35.70 19.17
C TYR A 153 -22.25 34.44 20.04
N ASN A 154 -23.15 34.44 21.02
CA ASN A 154 -23.39 33.27 21.86
C ASN A 154 -23.96 32.10 21.04
N ALA A 155 -24.79 32.38 20.04
CA ALA A 155 -25.28 31.35 19.12
C ALA A 155 -24.14 30.70 18.30
N LEU A 156 -23.07 31.44 17.97
CA LEU A 156 -21.88 30.84 17.35
C LEU A 156 -21.19 29.85 18.29
N ALA A 157 -21.07 30.20 19.58
CA ALA A 157 -20.47 29.32 20.57
C ALA A 157 -21.27 28.02 20.73
N GLU A 158 -22.60 28.10 20.68
CA GLU A 158 -23.49 26.93 20.69
C GLU A 158 -23.26 26.06 19.45
N LEU A 159 -23.20 26.64 18.23
CA LEU A 159 -22.91 25.89 17.01
C LEU A 159 -21.54 25.18 17.05
N MET A 160 -20.52 25.84 17.62
CA MET A 160 -19.20 25.23 17.81
C MET A 160 -19.24 24.09 18.84
N ALA A 161 -20.00 24.24 19.92
CA ALA A 161 -20.13 23.22 20.95
C ALA A 161 -20.96 22.00 20.48
N ASP A 162 -21.95 22.24 19.63
CA ASP A 162 -22.79 21.20 19.02
C ASP A 162 -22.11 20.51 17.83
N GLU A 163 -20.87 20.90 17.48
CA GLU A 163 -20.11 20.39 16.33
C GLU A 163 -20.87 20.58 14.99
N ALA A 164 -21.71 21.61 14.93
CA ALA A 164 -22.55 21.94 13.77
C ALA A 164 -21.74 22.67 12.68
N TRP A 165 -20.63 22.07 12.23
CA TRP A 165 -19.55 22.80 11.54
C TRP A 165 -19.98 23.53 10.28
N ALA A 166 -20.82 22.91 9.44
CA ALA A 166 -21.30 23.53 8.21
C ALA A 166 -22.12 24.81 8.50
N GLU A 167 -22.96 24.75 9.53
CA GLU A 167 -23.79 25.87 9.99
C GLU A 167 -22.96 26.92 10.72
N ALA A 168 -22.01 26.48 11.56
CA ALA A 168 -21.05 27.32 12.26
C ALA A 168 -20.23 28.16 11.28
N LEU A 169 -19.66 27.56 10.24
CA LEU A 169 -18.86 28.27 9.22
C LEU A 169 -19.67 29.39 8.55
N ALA A 170 -20.89 29.09 8.10
CA ALA A 170 -21.76 30.08 7.47
C ALA A 170 -22.12 31.21 8.46
N ALA A 171 -22.45 30.87 9.71
CA ALA A 171 -22.82 31.82 10.73
C ALA A 171 -21.65 32.72 11.17
N ILE A 172 -20.44 32.17 11.33
CA ILE A 172 -19.23 32.90 11.70
C ILE A 172 -18.89 33.94 10.62
N VAL A 173 -18.90 33.56 9.34
CA VAL A 173 -18.60 34.50 8.24
C VAL A 173 -19.65 35.62 8.16
N ALA A 174 -20.93 35.28 8.30
CA ALA A 174 -22.00 36.27 8.33
C ALA A 174 -21.85 37.23 9.52
N PHE A 175 -21.55 36.69 10.71
CA PHE A 175 -21.33 37.47 11.93
C PHE A 175 -20.13 38.41 11.80
N GLN A 176 -19.00 37.91 11.31
CA GLN A 176 -17.78 38.70 11.05
C GLN A 176 -18.03 39.84 10.06
N THR A 177 -18.88 39.61 9.06
CA THR A 177 -19.25 40.62 8.06
C THR A 177 -20.11 41.72 8.68
N ALA A 178 -21.09 41.34 9.51
CA ALA A 178 -21.98 42.29 10.18
C ALA A 178 -21.28 43.04 11.34
N ASN A 179 -20.33 42.39 12.01
CA ASN A 179 -19.67 42.88 13.22
C ASN A 179 -18.12 42.78 13.13
N PRO A 180 -17.44 43.54 12.24
CA PRO A 180 -16.03 43.30 11.92
C PRO A 180 -15.02 43.39 13.09
N SER A 181 -15.37 44.13 14.15
CA SER A 181 -14.49 44.34 15.30
C SER A 181 -14.91 43.58 16.56
N PHE A 182 -16.10 42.97 16.60
CA PHE A 182 -16.62 42.33 17.80
C PHE A 182 -16.04 40.93 17.96
N GLU A 183 -15.32 40.68 19.06
CA GLU A 183 -14.68 39.39 19.38
C GLU A 183 -13.91 38.76 18.20
N ARG A 184 -13.33 39.61 17.33
CA ARG A 184 -12.78 39.20 16.03
C ARG A 184 -11.78 38.05 16.18
N ARG A 185 -10.86 38.16 17.14
CA ARG A 185 -9.86 37.13 17.44
C ARG A 185 -10.50 35.76 17.71
N GLN A 186 -11.53 35.70 18.56
CA GLN A 186 -12.17 34.44 18.90
C GLN A 186 -12.93 33.88 17.70
N THR A 187 -13.61 34.73 16.93
CA THR A 187 -14.29 34.29 15.71
C THR A 187 -13.33 33.81 14.62
N ASP A 188 -12.11 34.35 14.55
CA ASP A 188 -11.07 33.85 13.64
C ASP A 188 -10.56 32.46 14.06
N ILE A 189 -10.38 32.24 15.38
CA ILE A 189 -10.03 30.92 15.93
C ILE A 189 -11.12 29.91 15.60
N TRP A 190 -12.39 30.23 15.86
CA TRP A 190 -13.50 29.33 15.55
C TRP A 190 -13.64 29.05 14.06
N LEU A 191 -13.41 30.05 13.20
CA LEU A 191 -13.43 29.84 11.76
C LEU A 191 -12.36 28.81 11.33
N TYR A 192 -11.13 28.97 11.82
CA TYR A 192 -10.03 28.04 11.59
C TYR A 192 -10.34 26.63 12.12
N GLU A 193 -10.79 26.51 13.36
CA GLU A 193 -11.12 25.22 13.99
C GLU A 193 -12.28 24.51 13.26
N ALA A 194 -13.33 25.24 12.90
CA ALA A 194 -14.47 24.68 12.18
C ALA A 194 -14.09 24.21 10.76
N HIS A 195 -13.20 24.93 10.06
CA HIS A 195 -12.67 24.49 8.77
C HIS A 195 -11.88 23.17 8.90
N ILE A 196 -11.03 23.03 9.91
CA ILE A 196 -10.31 21.78 10.17
C ILE A 196 -11.28 20.65 10.48
N ALA A 197 -12.16 20.84 11.47
CA ALA A 197 -13.08 19.79 11.91
C ALA A 197 -13.98 19.31 10.78
N TYR A 198 -14.60 20.24 10.05
CA TYR A 198 -15.47 19.89 8.93
C TYR A 198 -14.71 19.27 7.77
N GLY A 199 -13.51 19.78 7.48
CA GLY A 199 -12.62 19.19 6.48
C GLY A 199 -12.34 17.72 6.77
N LEU A 200 -11.91 17.42 7.99
CA LEU A 200 -11.62 16.05 8.45
C LEU A 200 -12.83 15.11 8.39
N GLU A 201 -14.02 15.58 8.77
CA GLU A 201 -15.26 14.80 8.65
C GLU A 201 -15.55 14.45 7.18
N LEU A 202 -15.46 15.45 6.29
CA LEU A 202 -15.73 15.26 4.87
C LEU A 202 -14.72 14.34 4.19
N LEU A 203 -13.44 14.32 4.64
CA LEU A 203 -12.43 13.38 4.15
C LEU A 203 -12.83 11.91 4.38
N GLN A 204 -13.77 11.61 5.28
CA GLN A 204 -14.28 10.27 5.53
C GLN A 204 -15.53 9.92 4.71
N THR A 205 -15.99 10.83 3.86
CA THR A 205 -17.20 10.67 3.04
C THR A 205 -16.86 10.65 1.56
N GLU A 206 -17.87 10.63 0.69
CA GLU A 206 -17.67 10.81 -0.75
C GLU A 206 -17.31 12.26 -1.12
N ALA A 207 -17.46 13.22 -0.21
CA ALA A 207 -17.19 14.64 -0.42
C ALA A 207 -15.72 15.03 -0.11
N ILE A 208 -14.77 14.18 -0.48
CA ILE A 208 -13.33 14.35 -0.15
C ILE A 208 -12.79 15.68 -0.69
N GLU A 209 -13.13 16.04 -1.92
CA GLU A 209 -12.70 17.31 -2.54
C GLU A 209 -13.21 18.54 -1.76
N LEU A 210 -14.43 18.48 -1.24
CA LEU A 210 -14.96 19.53 -0.37
C LEU A 210 -14.21 19.55 0.97
N GLY A 211 -13.87 18.38 1.51
CA GLY A 211 -13.03 18.29 2.71
C GLY A 211 -11.66 18.94 2.52
N LEU A 212 -10.98 18.63 1.40
CA LEU A 212 -9.71 19.26 1.03
C LEU A 212 -9.85 20.78 0.87
N PHE A 213 -10.93 21.25 0.26
CA PHE A 213 -11.21 22.68 0.18
C PHE A 213 -11.31 23.34 1.56
N HIS A 214 -11.98 22.73 2.53
CA HIS A 214 -12.04 23.30 3.88
C HIS A 214 -10.68 23.30 4.58
N LEU A 215 -9.83 22.29 4.34
CA LEU A 215 -8.46 22.29 4.87
C LEU A 215 -7.60 23.38 4.22
N ASP A 216 -7.75 23.65 2.92
CA ASP A 216 -7.09 24.78 2.25
C ASP A 216 -7.52 26.12 2.87
N GLN A 217 -8.81 26.28 3.15
CA GLN A 217 -9.31 27.48 3.83
C GLN A 217 -8.76 27.64 5.25
N ALA A 218 -8.59 26.54 5.99
CA ALA A 218 -7.92 26.58 7.29
C ALA A 218 -6.43 26.99 7.15
N GLU A 219 -5.73 26.49 6.13
CA GLU A 219 -4.32 26.82 5.86
C GLU A 219 -4.11 28.31 5.54
N GLU A 220 -5.10 28.96 4.92
CA GLU A 220 -5.09 30.43 4.72
C GLU A 220 -5.20 31.22 6.03
N LEU A 221 -5.79 30.62 7.07
CA LEU A 221 -6.02 31.24 8.38
C LEU A 221 -4.91 30.92 9.39
N GLY A 222 -4.21 29.79 9.24
CA GLY A 222 -3.11 29.35 10.10
C GLY A 222 -2.51 28.01 9.67
N ASP A 223 -1.35 27.66 10.24
CA ASP A 223 -0.65 26.41 9.89
C ASP A 223 -1.46 25.17 10.27
N LEU A 224 -1.65 24.24 9.32
CA LEU A 224 -2.33 22.98 9.60
C LEU A 224 -1.49 22.10 10.56
N PRO A 225 -2.10 21.50 11.60
CA PRO A 225 -1.42 20.52 12.44
C PRO A 225 -0.90 19.35 11.60
N LEU A 226 0.24 18.76 11.97
CA LEU A 226 0.87 17.67 11.22
C LEU A 226 -0.11 16.53 10.90
N GLU A 227 -0.94 16.14 11.87
CA GLU A 227 -1.95 15.10 11.70
C GLU A 227 -2.99 15.44 10.61
N VAL A 228 -3.37 16.70 10.49
CA VAL A 228 -4.30 17.16 9.45
C VAL A 228 -3.63 17.11 8.08
N GLN A 229 -2.33 17.42 8.01
CA GLN A 229 -1.53 17.29 6.78
C GLN A 229 -1.41 15.82 6.35
N ASP A 230 -1.20 14.90 7.29
CA ASP A 230 -1.16 13.46 7.00
C ASP A 230 -2.49 12.98 6.40
N GLN A 231 -3.62 13.35 7.03
CA GLN A 231 -4.95 13.01 6.52
C GLN A 231 -5.26 13.64 5.16
N ARG A 232 -4.82 14.88 4.91
CA ARG A 232 -4.88 15.53 3.59
C ARG A 232 -4.11 14.71 2.56
N GLY A 233 -2.88 14.30 2.87
CA GLY A 233 -2.07 13.47 1.98
C GLY A 233 -2.71 12.12 1.66
N TRP A 234 -3.36 11.48 2.64
CA TRP A 234 -4.11 10.24 2.40
C TRP A 234 -5.31 10.43 1.48
N ALA A 235 -6.06 11.52 1.66
CA ALA A 235 -7.16 11.90 0.81
C ALA A 235 -6.73 12.18 -0.64
N GLU A 236 -5.63 12.90 -0.83
CA GLU A 236 -5.04 13.17 -2.15
C GLU A 236 -4.57 11.88 -2.84
N LEU A 237 -3.89 10.98 -2.11
CA LEU A 237 -3.52 9.65 -2.62
C LEU A 237 -4.75 8.84 -3.03
N TYR A 238 -5.81 8.89 -2.24
CA TYR A 238 -7.05 8.17 -2.53
C TYR A 238 -7.74 8.69 -3.78
N LEU A 239 -7.94 10.02 -3.91
CA LEU A 239 -8.53 10.63 -5.10
C LEU A 239 -7.69 10.35 -6.35
N THR A 240 -6.36 10.44 -6.23
CA THR A 240 -5.46 10.15 -7.35
C THR A 240 -5.56 8.69 -7.77
N GLY A 241 -5.55 7.76 -6.80
CA GLY A 241 -5.74 6.33 -7.08
C GLY A 241 -7.08 6.04 -7.75
N LEU A 242 -8.16 6.70 -7.29
CA LEU A 242 -9.49 6.58 -7.90
C LEU A 242 -9.54 7.10 -9.34
N ALA A 243 -8.84 8.20 -9.65
CA ALA A 243 -8.81 8.76 -11.00
C ALA A 243 -8.27 7.78 -12.06
N PHE A 244 -7.39 6.86 -11.65
CA PHE A 244 -6.86 5.80 -12.52
C PHE A 244 -7.63 4.47 -12.43
N TYR A 245 -8.52 4.32 -11.44
CA TYR A 245 -9.22 3.07 -11.18
C TYR A 245 -10.16 2.72 -12.34
N GLY A 246 -10.02 1.51 -12.90
CA GLY A 246 -10.77 1.11 -14.10
C GLY A 246 -10.20 1.61 -15.43
N VAL A 247 -9.17 2.46 -15.41
CA VAL A 247 -8.57 3.07 -16.61
C VAL A 247 -7.12 2.63 -16.77
N ASP A 248 -6.29 2.87 -15.75
CA ASP A 248 -4.89 2.46 -15.68
C ASP A 248 -4.63 1.77 -14.33
N TRP A 249 -4.69 0.44 -14.35
CA TRP A 249 -4.50 -0.34 -13.13
C TRP A 249 -3.08 -0.28 -12.59
N SER A 250 -2.09 -0.01 -13.43
CA SER A 250 -0.70 0.12 -12.99
C SER A 250 -0.52 1.39 -12.14
N ALA A 251 -1.10 2.50 -12.59
CA ALA A 251 -1.13 3.76 -11.86
C ALA A 251 -1.99 3.64 -10.59
N ALA A 252 -3.20 3.08 -10.69
CA ALA A 252 -4.07 2.88 -9.53
C ALA A 252 -3.39 2.04 -8.43
N LEU A 253 -2.71 0.95 -8.82
CA LEU A 253 -1.95 0.09 -7.91
C LEU A 253 -0.85 0.86 -7.18
N TYR A 254 -0.12 1.74 -7.87
CA TYR A 254 0.94 2.56 -7.26
C TYR A 254 0.42 3.46 -6.13
N TYR A 255 -0.70 4.14 -6.33
CA TYR A 255 -1.28 5.02 -5.31
C TYR A 255 -1.91 4.25 -4.16
N PHE A 256 -2.71 3.21 -4.46
CA PHE A 256 -3.37 2.42 -3.42
C PHE A 256 -2.40 1.59 -2.59
N ARG A 257 -1.25 1.18 -3.13
CA ARG A 257 -0.17 0.54 -2.35
C ARG A 257 0.33 1.47 -1.26
N GLN A 258 0.67 2.70 -1.62
CA GLN A 258 1.19 3.69 -0.67
C GLN A 258 0.14 4.02 0.39
N LEU A 259 -1.11 4.22 -0.04
CA LEU A 259 -2.19 4.53 0.87
C LEU A 259 -2.51 3.37 1.82
N CYS A 260 -2.54 2.12 1.33
CA CYS A 260 -2.77 0.96 2.19
C CYS A 260 -1.64 0.78 3.21
N LEU A 261 -0.38 1.08 2.86
CA LEU A 261 0.72 1.03 3.82
C LEU A 261 0.60 2.11 4.91
N ALA A 262 0.30 3.36 4.50
CA ALA A 262 0.25 4.51 5.41
C ALA A 262 -1.03 4.55 6.28
N ALA A 263 -2.17 4.35 5.64
CA ALA A 263 -3.50 4.46 6.23
C ALA A 263 -4.41 3.31 5.76
N PRO A 264 -4.18 2.09 6.26
CA PRO A 264 -4.92 0.90 5.84
C PRO A 264 -6.41 0.91 6.24
N PHE A 265 -6.81 1.85 7.09
CA PHE A 265 -8.19 2.13 7.52
C PHE A 265 -8.89 3.20 6.67
N TYR A 266 -8.16 3.93 5.82
CA TYR A 266 -8.73 5.03 5.06
C TYR A 266 -9.54 4.51 3.86
N GLN A 267 -10.87 4.69 3.90
CA GLN A 267 -11.79 4.46 2.77
C GLN A 267 -11.60 3.13 2.01
N ASN A 268 -11.39 2.02 2.73
CA ASN A 268 -11.12 0.69 2.17
C ASN A 268 -9.91 0.66 1.20
N SER A 269 -8.87 1.44 1.49
CA SER A 269 -7.66 1.56 0.66
C SER A 269 -7.03 0.22 0.30
N CYS A 270 -6.95 -0.71 1.27
CA CYS A 270 -6.37 -2.04 1.06
C CYS A 270 -7.24 -2.95 0.18
N ASP A 271 -8.57 -2.87 0.27
CA ASP A 271 -9.46 -3.64 -0.60
C ASP A 271 -9.38 -3.15 -2.05
N ARG A 272 -9.27 -1.83 -2.23
CA ARG A 272 -9.04 -1.22 -3.54
C ARG A 272 -7.69 -1.61 -4.11
N PHE A 273 -6.65 -1.62 -3.28
CA PHE A 273 -5.32 -2.10 -3.65
C PHE A 273 -5.36 -3.56 -4.12
N GLN A 274 -5.99 -4.45 -3.34
CA GLN A 274 -6.16 -5.85 -3.71
C GLN A 274 -6.91 -6.00 -5.05
N THR A 275 -8.00 -5.27 -5.22
CA THR A 275 -8.77 -5.32 -6.47
C THR A 275 -7.94 -4.84 -7.66
N ALA A 276 -7.12 -3.81 -7.49
CA ALA A 276 -6.21 -3.34 -8.53
C ALA A 276 -5.15 -4.40 -8.88
N LEU A 277 -4.57 -5.09 -7.88
CA LEU A 277 -3.64 -6.21 -8.09
C LEU A 277 -4.27 -7.33 -8.93
N ILE A 278 -5.47 -7.78 -8.52
CA ILE A 278 -6.20 -8.86 -9.21
C ILE A 278 -6.52 -8.46 -10.64
N THR A 279 -7.05 -7.25 -10.83
CA THR A 279 -7.50 -6.81 -12.16
C THR A 279 -6.32 -6.56 -13.09
N TYR A 280 -5.21 -6.04 -12.59
CA TYR A 280 -3.99 -5.87 -13.38
C TYR A 280 -3.39 -7.23 -13.78
N ALA A 281 -3.37 -8.20 -12.87
CA ALA A 281 -2.96 -9.57 -13.18
C ALA A 281 -3.88 -10.23 -14.22
N ASP A 282 -5.19 -9.98 -14.16
CA ASP A 282 -6.16 -10.45 -15.15
C ASP A 282 -5.86 -9.91 -16.56
N GLN A 283 -5.35 -8.68 -16.69
CA GLN A 283 -4.95 -8.12 -17.99
C GLN A 283 -3.80 -8.90 -18.62
N TYR A 284 -2.78 -9.25 -17.83
CA TYR A 284 -1.66 -10.09 -18.26
C TYR A 284 -2.13 -11.48 -18.70
N VAL A 285 -3.01 -12.11 -17.92
CA VAL A 285 -3.61 -13.41 -18.27
C VAL A 285 -4.42 -13.32 -19.57
N ALA A 286 -5.22 -12.26 -19.75
CA ALA A 286 -6.00 -12.05 -20.95
C ALA A 286 -5.11 -11.84 -22.20
N ALA A 287 -3.92 -11.26 -22.02
CA ALA A 287 -2.90 -11.12 -23.06
C ALA A 287 -2.07 -12.40 -23.30
N GLN A 288 -2.37 -13.50 -22.59
CA GLN A 288 -1.58 -14.74 -22.56
C GLN A 288 -0.13 -14.57 -22.06
N ASP A 289 0.15 -13.45 -21.37
CA ASP A 289 1.43 -13.20 -20.72
C ASP A 289 1.32 -13.56 -19.24
N PHE A 290 1.37 -14.86 -18.95
CA PHE A 290 1.02 -15.36 -17.62
C PHE A 290 2.08 -15.07 -16.55
N CYS A 291 3.35 -14.94 -16.92
CA CYS A 291 4.43 -14.86 -15.95
C CYS A 291 4.42 -13.57 -15.10
N PRO A 292 4.16 -12.37 -15.67
CA PRO A 292 3.97 -11.15 -14.88
C PRO A 292 2.72 -11.17 -13.98
N ALA A 293 1.69 -11.96 -14.31
CA ALA A 293 0.48 -12.07 -13.50
C ALA A 293 0.71 -12.80 -12.16
N VAL A 294 1.65 -13.76 -12.13
CA VAL A 294 1.92 -14.59 -10.95
C VAL A 294 2.28 -13.78 -9.70
N PRO A 295 3.26 -12.86 -9.72
CA PRO A 295 3.58 -12.07 -8.52
C PRO A 295 2.42 -11.17 -8.07
N LEU A 296 1.62 -10.62 -8.99
CA LEU A 296 0.48 -9.78 -8.66
C LEU A 296 -0.64 -10.55 -7.94
N TYR A 297 -0.97 -11.76 -8.42
CA TYR A 297 -1.95 -12.61 -7.73
C TYR A 297 -1.45 -13.12 -6.38
N ARG A 298 -0.16 -13.40 -6.27
CA ARG A 298 0.44 -13.80 -4.99
C ARG A 298 0.28 -12.68 -3.98
N GLU A 299 0.66 -11.47 -4.35
CA GLU A 299 0.50 -10.31 -3.48
C GLU A 299 -0.97 -10.05 -3.12
N ALA A 300 -1.88 -10.21 -4.07
CA ALA A 300 -3.31 -10.05 -3.78
C ALA A 300 -3.83 -11.01 -2.70
N LEU A 301 -3.24 -12.21 -2.56
CA LEU A 301 -3.64 -13.17 -1.52
C LEU A 301 -3.32 -12.67 -0.11
N ASP A 302 -2.37 -11.75 0.03
CA ASP A 302 -1.91 -11.21 1.31
C ASP A 302 -2.96 -10.28 1.94
N TYR A 303 -3.80 -9.67 1.09
CA TYR A 303 -4.89 -8.78 1.48
C TYR A 303 -6.25 -9.49 1.56
N GLY A 304 -6.30 -10.80 1.23
CA GLY A 304 -7.50 -11.61 1.31
C GLY A 304 -7.47 -12.80 0.36
N SER A 305 -7.94 -13.96 0.83
CA SER A 305 -7.88 -15.19 0.04
C SER A 305 -9.26 -15.74 -0.27
N THR A 306 -9.61 -15.80 -1.55
CA THR A 306 -10.82 -16.48 -2.05
C THR A 306 -10.44 -17.71 -2.88
N THR A 307 -11.35 -18.67 -2.99
CA THR A 307 -11.15 -19.83 -3.88
C THR A 307 -10.90 -19.39 -5.33
N LEU A 308 -11.65 -18.39 -5.80
CA LEU A 308 -11.48 -17.82 -7.14
C LEU A 308 -10.08 -17.22 -7.34
N LEU A 309 -9.55 -16.48 -6.35
CA LEU A 309 -8.22 -15.90 -6.44
C LEU A 309 -7.12 -16.99 -6.50
N ARG A 310 -7.26 -18.06 -5.72
CA ARG A 310 -6.33 -19.20 -5.79
C ARG A 310 -6.39 -19.93 -7.15
N GLU A 311 -7.57 -20.06 -7.74
CA GLU A 311 -7.75 -20.62 -9.08
C GLU A 311 -7.10 -19.75 -10.16
N LYS A 312 -7.25 -18.42 -10.07
CA LYS A 312 -6.55 -17.45 -10.94
C LYS A 312 -5.04 -17.60 -10.84
N LEU A 313 -4.49 -17.67 -9.62
CA LEU A 313 -3.06 -17.90 -9.40
C LEU A 313 -2.59 -19.23 -10.00
N ASN A 314 -3.30 -20.33 -9.77
CA ASN A 314 -2.95 -21.64 -10.33
C ASN A 314 -2.94 -21.64 -11.86
N THR A 315 -3.92 -20.95 -12.47
CA THR A 315 -4.00 -20.77 -13.92
C THR A 315 -2.78 -20.01 -14.44
N ALA A 316 -2.43 -18.88 -13.81
CA ALA A 316 -1.27 -18.08 -14.18
C ALA A 316 0.05 -18.86 -14.00
N VAL A 317 0.21 -19.62 -12.91
CA VAL A 317 1.39 -20.46 -12.67
C VAL A 317 1.54 -21.52 -13.75
N THR A 318 0.46 -22.22 -14.09
CA THR A 318 0.48 -23.26 -15.13
C THR A 318 0.81 -22.68 -16.49
N GLY A 319 0.13 -21.59 -16.88
CA GLY A 319 0.39 -20.90 -18.14
C GLY A 319 1.82 -20.35 -18.24
N CYS A 320 2.38 -19.85 -17.13
CA CYS A 320 3.77 -19.38 -17.11
C CYS A 320 4.76 -20.54 -17.26
N ALA A 321 4.52 -21.70 -16.64
CA ALA A 321 5.38 -22.87 -16.76
C ALA A 321 5.37 -23.48 -18.18
N GLU A 322 4.26 -23.34 -18.90
CA GLU A 322 4.11 -23.82 -20.28
C GLU A 322 4.65 -22.82 -21.32
N ALA A 323 4.91 -21.57 -20.93
CA ALA A 323 5.43 -20.54 -21.81
C ALA A 323 6.84 -20.93 -22.31
N THR A 324 6.97 -21.08 -23.64
CA THR A 324 8.28 -21.26 -24.30
C THR A 324 8.90 -19.88 -24.47
N PRO A 325 10.21 -19.68 -24.20
CA PRO A 325 10.83 -18.37 -24.32
C PRO A 325 10.67 -17.84 -25.75
N THR A 326 10.01 -16.68 -25.88
CA THR A 326 9.97 -15.95 -27.15
C THR A 326 11.40 -15.57 -27.54
N PRO A 327 11.87 -15.89 -28.76
CA PRO A 327 13.20 -15.47 -29.18
C PRO A 327 13.29 -13.94 -29.12
N GLU A 328 14.35 -13.45 -28.48
CA GLU A 328 14.67 -12.03 -28.41
C GLU A 328 14.65 -11.43 -29.83
N PRO A 329 13.96 -10.29 -30.07
CA PRO A 329 13.96 -9.67 -31.38
C PRO A 329 15.41 -9.38 -31.78
N ALA A 330 15.82 -9.94 -32.92
CA ALA A 330 17.14 -9.70 -33.48
C ALA A 330 17.41 -8.18 -33.54
N PRO A 331 18.65 -7.73 -33.28
CA PRO A 331 18.98 -6.32 -33.30
C PRO A 331 18.57 -5.71 -34.63
N ILE A 332 17.68 -4.72 -34.58
CA ILE A 332 17.21 -3.95 -35.73
C ILE A 332 18.44 -3.34 -36.40
N THR A 333 18.89 -3.93 -37.50
CA THR A 333 20.13 -3.55 -38.19
C THR A 333 19.89 -2.49 -39.27
N ASP A 334 18.64 -2.13 -39.54
CA ASP A 334 18.23 -1.18 -40.58
C ASP A 334 17.80 0.18 -40.03
N THR A 335 18.63 0.80 -39.19
CA THR A 335 18.55 2.26 -39.02
C THR A 335 19.20 2.92 -40.23
N VAL A 336 18.39 3.35 -41.19
CA VAL A 336 18.86 4.25 -42.25
C VAL A 336 19.24 5.58 -41.59
N PRO A 337 20.51 6.03 -41.67
CA PRO A 337 20.88 7.33 -41.12
C PRO A 337 20.18 8.42 -41.92
N ILE A 338 19.39 9.24 -41.23
CA ILE A 338 18.84 10.46 -41.78
C ILE A 338 20.00 11.44 -41.95
N SER A 339 20.63 11.47 -43.13
CA SER A 339 21.56 12.54 -43.51
C SER A 339 20.74 13.76 -43.93
N GLY A 340 20.73 14.82 -43.12
CA GLY A 340 19.99 16.02 -43.51
C GLY A 340 20.01 17.23 -42.57
N THR A 341 20.54 17.15 -41.35
CA THR A 341 20.66 18.36 -40.51
C THR A 341 22.05 18.95 -40.61
N VAL A 342 22.18 19.94 -41.50
CA VAL A 342 23.29 20.90 -41.44
C VAL A 342 23.12 21.70 -40.13
N PRO A 343 24.10 21.71 -39.22
CA PRO A 343 24.05 22.58 -38.06
C PRO A 343 24.14 24.02 -38.55
N THR A 344 23.16 24.86 -38.22
CA THR A 344 23.28 26.31 -38.34
C THR A 344 24.44 26.76 -37.46
N GLN A 345 25.54 27.12 -38.10
CA GLN A 345 26.68 27.80 -37.52
C GLN A 345 26.16 29.14 -36.97
N GLY A 346 26.28 29.33 -35.65
CA GLY A 346 26.01 30.62 -35.04
C GLY A 346 27.09 31.59 -35.50
N ASP A 347 26.67 32.65 -36.20
CA ASP A 347 27.51 33.82 -36.44
C ASP A 347 27.59 34.66 -35.15
N ASP A 348 28.80 35.18 -34.92
CA ASP A 348 29.31 35.87 -33.73
C ASP A 348 28.47 37.04 -33.16
#